data_AF-A0A7G8X0U9-F1
#
_entry.id   AF-A0A7G8X0U9-F1
#
_cell.length_a   1.000
_cell.length_b   1.000
_cell.length_c   1.000
_cell.angle_alpha   90.00
_cell.angle_beta   90.00
_cell.angle_gamma   90.00
#
_symmetry.space_group_name_H-M   'P 1'
#
loop_
_entity.id
_entity.type
_entity.pdbx_description
1 polymer ?
#
loop_
_entity_poly.entity_id
_entity_poly.type
_entity_poly.pdbx_seq_one_letter_code
_entity_poly.pdbx_strand_id
1 'polypeptide(L)' 'MSNKPMAAHCDARCKKAFTITKFRTKKVKNGIEKNYFRCPHCKHEYITYYASAETLQLQKDMRKPVRYSVM' A
#
# COMPACT_ATOMS: atom_id res chain seq x y z
N MET A 1 4.62 -7.13 6.35
CA MET A 1 3.44 -6.26 6.50
C MET A 1 2.34 -7.13 7.08
N SER A 2 1.96 -6.91 8.34
CA SER A 2 0.89 -7.68 8.97
C SER A 2 -0.40 -7.49 8.17
N ASN A 3 -1.00 -8.58 7.68
CA ASN A 3 -2.28 -8.57 6.96
C ASN A 3 -3.42 -8.28 7.93
N LYS A 4 -3.44 -7.08 8.52
CA LYS A 4 -4.53 -6.66 9.39
C LYS A 4 -5.67 -6.15 8.51
N PRO A 5 -6.90 -6.68 8.67
CA PRO A 5 -8.06 -6.16 7.94
C PRO A 5 -8.27 -4.68 8.28
N MET A 6 -8.46 -3.87 7.24
CA MET A 6 -8.69 -2.42 7.37
C MET A 6 -10.08 -2.08 6.85
N ALA A 7 -10.87 -1.36 7.65
CA ALA A 7 -12.14 -0.83 7.20
C ALA A 7 -11.91 0.32 6.20
N ALA A 8 -12.63 0.29 5.08
CA ALA A 8 -12.60 1.32 4.06
C ALA A 8 -14.01 1.59 3.54
N HIS A 9 -14.21 2.78 2.98
CA HIS A 9 -15.47 3.19 2.39
C HIS A 9 -15.23 3.59 0.93
N CYS A 10 -16.10 3.15 0.01
CA CYS A 10 -15.99 3.54 -1.39
C CYS A 10 -16.65 4.91 -1.62
N ASP A 11 -15.89 5.99 -1.43
CA ASP A 11 -16.28 7.37 -1.70
C ASP A 11 -16.62 7.65 -3.18
N ALA A 12 -15.84 7.12 -4.12
CA ALA A 12 -15.90 7.50 -5.52
C ALA A 12 -17.10 6.95 -6.30
N ARG A 13 -17.70 5.83 -5.84
CA ARG A 13 -18.74 5.13 -6.62
C ARG A 13 -19.90 4.65 -5.76
N CYS A 14 -19.79 3.48 -5.15
CA CYS A 14 -20.94 2.78 -4.60
C CYS A 14 -21.32 3.17 -3.17
N LYS A 15 -20.52 4.01 -2.48
CA LYS A 15 -20.77 4.49 -1.11
C LYS A 15 -21.04 3.36 -0.12
N LYS A 16 -20.39 2.21 -0.34
CA LYS A 16 -20.47 1.04 0.55
C LYS A 16 -19.18 0.93 1.35
N ALA A 17 -19.33 0.59 2.62
CA ALA A 17 -18.22 0.17 3.46
C ALA A 17 -17.80 -1.26 3.07
N PHE A 18 -16.50 -1.52 3.12
CA PHE A 18 -15.91 -2.84 2.88
C PHE A 18 -14.60 -2.99 3.65
N THR A 19 -14.15 -4.22 3.79
CA THR A 19 -12.89 -4.53 4.47
C THR A 19 -11.80 -4.83 3.44
N ILE A 20 -10.72 -4.08 3.48
CA ILE A 20 -9.51 -4.37 2.71
C ILE A 20 -8.78 -5.50 3.44
N THR A 21 -8.72 -6.67 2.81
CA THR A 21 -8.03 -7.85 3.33
C THR A 21 -6.62 -8.00 2.76
N LYS A 22 -6.42 -7.58 1.51
CA LYS A 22 -5.14 -7.67 0.80
C LYS A 22 -4.96 -6.49 -0.14
N PHE A 23 -3.76 -5.93 -0.14
CA PHE A 23 -3.30 -5.02 -1.19
C PHE A 23 -2.73 -5.81 -2.35
N ARG A 24 -2.90 -5.28 -3.56
CA ARG A 24 -2.35 -5.85 -4.79
C ARG A 24 -1.21 -4.99 -5.27
N THR A 25 -0.17 -5.63 -5.78
CA THR A 25 0.97 -4.98 -6.40
C THR A 25 0.99 -5.31 -7.88
N LYS A 26 1.25 -4.32 -8.74
CA LYS A 26 1.44 -4.51 -10.17
C LYS A 26 2.69 -3.76 -10.61
N LYS A 27 3.62 -4.46 -11.26
CA LYS A 27 4.75 -3.81 -11.93
C LYS A 27 4.25 -2.98 -13.11
N VAL A 28 4.67 -1.72 -13.15
CA VAL A 28 4.44 -0.80 -14.27
C VAL A 28 5.79 -0.53 -14.97
N LYS A 29 5.83 0.45 -15.88
CA LYS A 29 7.04 0.78 -16.63
C LYS A 29 8.19 1.21 -15.71
N ASN A 30 9.41 1.00 -16.19
CA ASN A 30 10.66 1.43 -15.54
C ASN A 30 10.89 0.81 -14.15
N GLY A 31 10.39 -0.41 -13.91
CA GLY A 31 10.61 -1.12 -12.65
C GLY A 31 9.87 -0.52 -11.45
N ILE A 32 8.92 0.38 -11.69
CA ILE A 32 8.06 0.95 -10.64
C ILE A 32 6.96 -0.06 -10.33
N GLU A 33 6.66 -0.25 -9.05
CA GLU A 33 5.58 -1.07 -8.54
C GLU A 33 4.42 -0.18 -8.12
N LYS A 34 3.23 -0.45 -8.66
CA LYS A 34 1.97 0.19 -8.26
C LYS A 34 1.28 -0.67 -7.21
N ASN A 35 1.08 -0.14 -6.01
CA ASN A 35 0.23 -0.75 -5.00
C ASN A 35 -1.18 -0.16 -5.07
N TYR A 36 -2.17 -1.04 -5.04
CA TYR A 36 -3.57 -0.67 -5.17
C TYR A 36 -4.48 -1.69 -4.49
N PHE A 37 -5.72 -1.29 -4.23
CA PHE A 37 -6.81 -2.19 -3.87
C PHE A 37 -8.03 -1.86 -4.72
N ARG A 38 -9.00 -2.79 -4.75
CA ARG A 38 -10.24 -2.59 -5.51
C ARG A 38 -11.42 -2.72 -4.58
N CYS A 39 -12.40 -1.83 -4.73
CA CYS A 39 -13.68 -2.01 -4.07
C CYS A 39 -14.33 -3.32 -4.57
N PRO A 40 -14.73 -4.23 -3.67
CA PRO A 40 -15.33 -5.51 -4.09
C PRO A 40 -16.70 -5.34 -4.75
N HIS A 41 -17.39 -4.23 -4.49
CA HIS A 41 -18.73 -3.99 -5.01
C HIS A 41 -18.74 -3.39 -6.42
N CYS A 42 -17.93 -2.34 -6.67
CA CYS A 42 -17.94 -1.59 -7.92
C CYS A 42 -16.66 -1.75 -8.75
N LYS A 43 -15.68 -2.51 -8.25
CA LYS A 43 -14.37 -2.76 -8.87
C LYS A 43 -13.53 -1.50 -9.10
N HIS A 44 -13.90 -0.36 -8.51
CA HIS A 44 -13.12 0.87 -8.58
C HIS A 44 -11.74 0.64 -7.96
N GLU A 45 -10.70 1.09 -8.66
CA GLU A 45 -9.30 0.89 -8.29
C GLU A 45 -8.78 2.10 -7.53
N TYR A 46 -8.35 1.86 -6.29
CA TYR A 46 -7.71 2.86 -5.44
C TYR A 46 -6.22 2.59 -5.39
N ILE A 47 -5.43 3.58 -5.78
CA ILE A 47 -3.96 3.51 -5.75
C ILE A 47 -3.50 3.97 -4.37
N THR A 48 -2.69 3.15 -3.70
CA THR A 48 -2.14 3.51 -2.38
C THR A 48 -0.84 4.26 -2.52
N TYR A 49 0.11 3.71 -3.28
CA TYR A 49 1.39 4.34 -3.56
C TYR A 49 2.09 3.66 -4.75
N TYR A 50 3.03 4.40 -5.33
CA TYR A 50 4.02 3.87 -6.26
C TYR A 50 5.34 3.69 -5.53
N ALA A 51 6.07 2.63 -5.85
CA ALA A 51 7.37 2.34 -5.28
C ALA A 51 8.37 2.00 -6.38
N SER A 52 9.49 2.72 -6.43
CA SER A 52 10.68 2.32 -7.19
C SER A 52 11.61 1.47 -6.32
N ALA A 53 12.60 0.83 -6.94
CA ALA A 53 13.65 0.10 -6.22
C ALA A 53 14.33 0.96 -5.14
N GLU A 54 14.58 2.23 -5.44
CA GLU A 54 15.18 3.20 -4.52
C GLU A 54 14.27 3.47 -3.30
N THR A 55 12.99 3.74 -3.54
CA THR A 55 12.04 3.97 -2.43
C THR A 55 11.86 2.74 -1.54
N LEU A 56 11.93 1.53 -2.12
CA LEU A 56 11.90 0.30 -1.35
C LEU A 56 13.15 0.12 -0.50
N GLN A 57 14.31 0.53 -1.02
CA GLN A 57 15.56 0.51 -0.26
C GLN A 57 15.48 1.49 0.91
N LEU A 58 15.07 2.74 0.68
CA LEU A 58 14.87 3.73 1.72
C LEU A 58 13.89 3.25 2.80
N GLN A 59 12.76 2.65 2.40
CA GLN A 59 11.82 2.07 3.37
C GLN A 59 12.42 0.92 4.21
N LYS A 60 13.35 0.14 3.64
CA LYS A 60 14.07 -0.90 4.41
C LYS A 60 15.03 -0.25 5.39
N ASP A 61 15.75 0.78 4.98
CA ASP A 61 16.67 1.52 5.85
C ASP A 61 15.93 2.21 7.00
N MET A 62 14.77 2.82 6.76
CA MET A 62 13.92 3.40 7.81
C MET A 62 13.43 2.37 8.84
N ARG A 63 13.27 1.10 8.44
CA ARG A 63 12.88 0.01 9.36
C ARG A 63 14.05 -0.52 10.18
N LYS A 64 15.29 -0.18 9.84
CA LYS A 64 16.43 -0.56 10.65
C LYS A 64 16.35 0.20 11.96
N PRO A 65 16.57 -0.46 13.10
CA PRO A 65 16.66 0.23 14.37
C PRO A 65 17.84 1.21 14.31
N VAL A 66 17.56 2.49 14.50
CA VAL A 66 18.62 3.48 14.73
C VAL A 66 19.18 3.19 16.12
N ARG A 67 20.39 2.61 16.18
CA ARG A 67 21.13 2.51 17.45
C ARG A 67 21.55 3.93 17.83
N TYR A 68 20.74 4.60 18.63
CA TYR A 68 21.24 5.73 19.40
C TYR A 68 22.21 5.16 20.43
N SER A 69 23.51 5.36 20.21
CA SER A 69 24.48 5.23 21.28
C SER A 69 24.30 6.47 22.15
N VAL A 70 23.57 6.31 23.26
CA VAL A 70 23.54 7.34 24.31
C VAL A 70 24.96 7.38 24.88
N MET A 71 25.69 8.45 24.60
CA MET A 71 26.93 8.82 25.29
C MET A 71 26.58 9.44 26.64
#